data_AF-A0A7J8JVP4-F1
#
_entry.id   AF-A0A7J8JVP4-F1
#
_cell.length_a   1.000
_cell.length_b   1.000
_cell.length_c   1.000
_cell.angle_alpha   90.00
_cell.angle_beta   90.00
_cell.angle_gamma   90.00
#
_symmetry.space_group_name_H-M   'P 1'
#
loop_
_entity.id
_entity.type
_entity.pdbx_description
1 polymer ?
#
loop_
_entity_poly.entity_id
_entity_poly.type
_entity_poly.pdbx_seq_one_letter_code
_entity_poly.pdbx_strand_id
1 'polypeptide(L)'
;MFFKGKWDNQFNKQQTKEKPFKLSKNEEKPVQMMFKKSTFNTTYIGEIFTKILGLPYVSKELKMIILLPDENVNLETVEKELTYKKVIEWMRPDMMDEEEVDVLLPGFKWRRITMLRHCALWA
;
A
#
# COMPACT_ATOMS: atom_id res chain seq x y z
N MET A 1 20.02 -1.81 2.32
CA MET A 1 18.98 -1.89 3.37
C MET A 1 18.18 -3.18 3.17
N PHE A 2 17.95 -3.95 4.23
CA PHE A 2 17.08 -5.13 4.22
C PHE A 2 15.99 -4.92 5.28
N PHE A 3 14.73 -5.01 4.87
CA PHE A 3 13.58 -4.86 5.77
C PHE A 3 12.72 -6.13 5.73
N LYS A 4 12.45 -6.69 6.91
CA LYS A 4 11.57 -7.85 7.09
C LYS A 4 10.73 -7.66 8.35
N GLY A 5 9.71 -6.81 8.26
CA GLY A 5 8.72 -6.64 9.32
C GLY A 5 7.70 -7.77 9.34
N LYS A 6 7.22 -8.11 10.55
CA LYS A 6 6.03 -8.97 10.74
C LYS A 6 4.82 -8.08 10.96
N TRP A 7 3.72 -8.35 10.25
CA TRP A 7 2.44 -7.68 10.51
C TRP A 7 2.01 -7.91 11.96
N ASP A 8 1.43 -6.88 12.60
CA ASP A 8 0.88 -6.98 13.97
C ASP A 8 -0.12 -8.13 14.05
N ASN A 9 -1.03 -8.14 13.08
CA ASN A 9 -1.97 -9.23 12.87
C ASN A 9 -1.71 -9.85 11.49
N GLN A 10 -1.06 -11.02 11.45
CA GLN A 10 -0.61 -11.67 10.22
C GLN A 10 -1.74 -12.18 9.34
N PHE A 11 -1.47 -12.26 8.03
CA PHE A 11 -2.35 -12.93 7.07
C PHE A 11 -2.29 -14.45 7.27
N ASN A 12 -3.44 -15.11 7.24
CA ASN A 12 -3.50 -16.57 7.32
C ASN A 12 -3.02 -17.16 5.98
N LYS A 13 -1.93 -17.93 6.00
CA LYS A 13 -1.35 -18.56 4.81
C LYS A 13 -2.32 -19.49 4.08
N GLN A 14 -3.27 -20.10 4.79
CA GLN A 14 -4.28 -20.98 4.17
C GLN A 14 -5.30 -20.19 3.32
N GLN A 15 -5.46 -18.89 3.61
CA GLN A 15 -6.32 -17.98 2.86
C GLN A 15 -5.59 -17.29 1.70
N THR A 16 -4.27 -17.46 1.57
CA THR A 16 -3.53 -17.03 0.39
C THR A 16 -3.88 -17.92 -0.79
N LYS A 17 -4.32 -17.33 -1.90
CA LYS A 17 -4.72 -18.03 -3.13
C LYS A 17 -4.17 -17.33 -4.36
N GLU A 18 -3.98 -18.08 -5.43
CA GLU A 18 -3.67 -17.47 -6.72
C GLU A 18 -4.86 -16.65 -7.23
N LYS A 19 -4.62 -15.38 -7.58
CA LYS A 19 -5.61 -14.48 -8.18
C LYS A 19 -4.96 -13.61 -9.26
N PRO A 20 -5.71 -13.15 -10.27
CA PRO A 20 -5.18 -12.18 -11.23
C PRO A 20 -4.87 -10.84 -10.56
N PHE A 21 -3.78 -10.20 -11.00
CA PHE A 21 -3.40 -8.84 -10.65
C PHE A 21 -3.22 -8.02 -11.93
N LYS A 22 -3.98 -6.93 -12.04
CA LYS A 22 -3.95 -6.01 -13.19
C LYS A 22 -2.66 -5.21 -13.20
N LEU A 23 -1.85 -5.37 -14.24
CA LEU A 23 -0.65 -4.56 -14.50
C LEU A 23 -0.97 -3.35 -15.38
N SER A 24 -1.94 -3.52 -16.29
CA SER A 24 -2.49 -2.47 -17.14
C SER A 24 -3.92 -2.85 -17.55
N LYS A 25 -4.59 -2.01 -18.35
CA LYS A 25 -5.94 -2.30 -18.87
C LYS A 25 -6.02 -3.63 -19.66
N ASN A 26 -4.91 -4.07 -20.24
CA ASN A 26 -4.87 -5.22 -21.15
C ASN A 26 -3.97 -6.37 -20.64
N GLU A 27 -3.32 -6.23 -19.48
CA GLU A 27 -2.39 -7.22 -18.95
C GLU A 27 -2.71 -7.54 -17.49
N GLU A 28 -2.90 -8.83 -17.22
CA GLU A 28 -3.04 -9.37 -15.87
C GLU A 28 -2.03 -10.52 -15.67
N LYS A 29 -1.56 -10.70 -14.43
CA LYS A 29 -0.72 -11.84 -14.05
C LYS A 29 -1.27 -12.54 -12.82
N PRO A 30 -1.21 -13.89 -12.76
CA PRO A 30 -1.52 -14.61 -11.54
C PRO A 30 -0.48 -14.27 -10.47
N VAL A 31 -0.95 -13.93 -9.26
CA VAL A 31 -0.12 -13.67 -8.08
C VAL A 31 -0.69 -14.43 -6.88
N GLN A 32 0.17 -14.74 -5.92
CA GLN A 32 -0.27 -15.24 -4.61
C GLN A 32 -0.88 -14.07 -3.83
N MET A 33 -2.20 -13.99 -3.81
CA MET A 33 -2.96 -12.94 -3.15
C MET A 33 -3.25 -13.34 -1.70
N MET A 34 -2.70 -12.59 -0.76
CA MET A 34 -3.03 -12.73 0.66
C MET A 34 -4.41 -12.12 0.90
N PHE A 35 -5.20 -12.72 1.78
CA PHE A 35 -6.53 -12.24 2.15
C PHE A 35 -6.65 -12.09 3.65
N LYS A 36 -7.32 -11.02 4.08
CA LYS A 36 -7.73 -10.83 5.47
C LYS A 36 -8.91 -9.89 5.59
N LYS A 37 -9.90 -10.29 6.38
CA LYS A 37 -10.99 -9.43 6.84
C LYS A 37 -10.71 -8.98 8.28
N SER A 38 -10.65 -7.68 8.54
CA SER A 38 -10.33 -7.11 9.87
C SER A 38 -10.60 -5.62 9.91
N THR A 39 -10.68 -5.05 11.11
CA THR A 39 -10.70 -3.60 11.32
C THR A 39 -9.33 -2.98 11.10
N PHE A 40 -9.27 -1.88 10.35
CA PHE A 40 -8.06 -1.10 10.11
C PHE A 40 -8.38 0.39 10.03
N ASN A 41 -7.39 1.24 10.29
CA ASN A 41 -7.49 2.67 10.03
C ASN A 41 -7.46 2.90 8.52
N THR A 42 -8.54 3.48 7.99
CA THR A 42 -8.68 3.75 6.57
C THR A 42 -9.36 5.11 6.35
N THR A 43 -9.14 5.69 5.18
CA THR A 43 -9.82 6.91 4.74
C THR A 43 -9.93 6.91 3.22
N TYR A 44 -10.81 7.73 2.68
CA TYR A 44 -10.94 7.93 1.24
C TYR A 44 -10.68 9.40 0.90
N ILE A 45 -9.70 9.64 0.03
CA ILE A 45 -9.34 10.98 -0.41
C ILE A 45 -10.06 11.27 -1.73
N GLY A 46 -11.17 11.99 -1.64
CA GLY A 46 -12.01 12.32 -2.79
C GLY A 46 -11.30 13.16 -3.87
N GLU A 47 -10.32 13.98 -3.50
CA GLU A 47 -9.54 14.80 -4.46
C GLU A 47 -8.80 13.94 -5.50
N ILE A 48 -8.34 12.75 -5.10
CA ILE A 48 -7.55 11.83 -5.92
C ILE A 48 -8.22 10.46 -6.08
N PHE A 49 -9.48 10.33 -5.69
CA PHE A 49 -10.28 9.10 -5.77
C PHE A 49 -9.51 7.87 -5.29
N THR A 50 -8.93 7.96 -4.09
CA THR A 50 -7.98 6.98 -3.57
C THR A 50 -8.33 6.57 -2.16
N LYS A 51 -8.42 5.26 -1.92
CA LYS A 51 -8.52 4.69 -0.57
C LYS A 51 -7.14 4.56 0.05
N ILE A 52 -7.00 4.98 1.29
CA ILE A 52 -5.77 4.87 2.07
C ILE A 52 -6.00 3.88 3.21
N LEU A 53 -5.06 2.96 3.41
CA LEU A 53 -5.11 1.94 4.45
C LEU A 53 -3.80 1.90 5.23
N GLY A 54 -3.88 1.89 6.56
CA GLY A 54 -2.74 1.63 7.44
C GLY A 54 -2.67 0.18 7.91
N LEU A 55 -1.60 -0.54 7.55
CA LEU A 55 -1.32 -1.91 8.01
C LEU A 55 -0.17 -1.92 9.03
N PRO A 56 -0.44 -2.07 10.34
CA PRO A 56 0.59 -2.05 11.37
C PRO A 56 1.48 -3.29 11.35
N TYR A 57 2.77 -3.08 11.63
CA TYR A 57 3.72 -4.13 12.02
C TYR A 57 3.62 -4.41 13.53
N VAL A 58 4.20 -5.52 13.98
CA VAL A 58 4.36 -5.84 15.42
C VAL A 58 4.97 -4.65 16.16
N SER A 59 4.53 -4.42 17.40
CA SER A 59 4.77 -3.23 18.25
C SER A 59 4.02 -1.96 17.85
N LYS A 60 3.40 -1.92 16.66
CA LYS A 60 2.64 -0.76 16.13
C LYS A 60 3.45 0.53 15.96
N GLU A 61 4.77 0.48 16.14
CA GLU A 61 5.69 1.61 15.88
C GLU A 61 5.84 1.91 14.39
N LEU A 62 5.66 0.88 13.55
CA LEU A 62 5.71 0.99 12.09
C LEU A 62 4.40 0.51 11.49
N LYS A 63 3.97 1.17 10.42
CA LYS A 63 2.85 0.74 9.58
C LYS A 63 3.21 0.88 8.10
N MET A 64 2.74 -0.05 7.29
CA MET A 64 2.70 0.13 5.84
C MET A 64 1.46 0.95 5.50
N ILE A 65 1.64 2.03 4.74
CA ILE A 65 0.54 2.82 4.20
C ILE A 65 0.33 2.41 2.76
N ILE A 66 -0.89 2.04 2.41
CA ILE A 66 -1.28 1.63 1.06
C ILE A 66 -2.23 2.68 0.52
N LEU A 67 -1.88 3.28 -0.61
CA LEU A 67 -2.75 4.12 -1.42
C LEU A 67 -3.26 3.24 -2.55
N LEU A 68 -4.57 3.02 -2.59
CA LEU A 68 -5.24 2.24 -3.62
C LEU A 68 -6.22 3.14 -4.37
N PRO A 69 -5.84 3.63 -5.55
CA PRO A 69 -6.74 4.43 -6.38
C PRO A 69 -7.87 3.59 -6.94
N ASP A 70 -9.01 4.22 -7.22
CA ASP A 70 -10.12 3.57 -7.91
C ASP A 70 -9.70 3.09 -9.31
N GLU A 71 -10.36 2.06 -9.86
CA GLU A 71 -9.90 1.37 -11.08
C GLU A 71 -9.65 2.27 -12.30
N ASN A 72 -10.33 3.42 -12.38
CA ASN A 72 -10.23 4.35 -13.50
C ASN A 72 -9.23 5.50 -13.28
N VAL A 73 -8.58 5.54 -12.12
CA VAL A 73 -7.62 6.58 -11.75
C VAL A 73 -6.23 6.19 -12.24
N ASN A 74 -5.58 7.09 -12.97
CA ASN A 74 -4.20 6.88 -13.38
C ASN A 74 -3.26 7.10 -12.17
N LEU A 75 -2.34 6.16 -11.94
CA LEU A 75 -1.33 6.26 -10.89
C LEU A 75 -0.53 7.57 -10.99
N GLU A 76 -0.24 8.07 -12.19
CA GLU A 76 0.49 9.32 -12.39
C GLU A 76 -0.22 10.54 -11.76
N THR A 77 -1.56 10.55 -11.76
CA THR A 77 -2.36 11.60 -11.12
C THR A 77 -2.15 11.58 -9.60
N VAL A 78 -2.15 10.39 -9.00
CA VAL A 78 -1.93 10.21 -7.56
C VAL A 78 -0.50 10.54 -7.17
N GLU A 79 0.48 10.15 -7.99
CA GLU A 79 1.90 10.44 -7.78
C GLU A 79 2.20 11.95 -7.80
N LYS A 80 1.55 12.72 -8.69
CA LYS A 80 1.70 14.19 -8.75
C LYS A 80 1.21 14.88 -7.47
N GLU A 81 0.16 14.35 -6.87
CA GLU A 81 -0.42 14.88 -5.63
C GLU A 81 0.29 14.35 -4.38
N LEU A 82 1.18 13.37 -4.51
CA LEU A 82 1.91 12.74 -3.42
C LEU A 82 3.04 13.64 -2.89
N THR A 83 2.66 14.76 -2.29
CA THR A 83 3.57 15.69 -1.61
C THR A 83 3.66 15.37 -0.13
N TYR A 84 4.78 15.75 0.51
CA TYR A 84 4.96 15.57 1.96
C TYR A 84 3.79 16.14 2.78
N LYS A 85 3.35 17.37 2.43
CA LYS A 85 2.26 18.05 3.13
C LYS A 85 0.95 17.26 3.03
N LYS A 86 0.57 16.83 1.82
CA LYS A 86 -0.65 16.05 1.59
C LYS A 86 -0.59 14.69 2.27
N VAL A 87 0.55 14.00 2.21
CA VAL A 87 0.75 12.71 2.90
C VAL A 87 0.55 12.85 4.41
N ILE A 88 1.14 13.89 5.04
CA ILE A 88 0.94 14.13 6.47
C ILE A 88 -0.52 14.43 6.80
N GLU A 89 -1.21 15.21 5.95
CA GLU A 89 -2.63 15.54 6.11
C GLU A 89 -3.53 14.31 6.01
N TRP A 90 -3.34 13.49 4.98
CA TRP A 90 -4.12 12.27 4.75
C TRP A 90 -3.90 11.18 5.80
N MET A 91 -2.74 11.19 6.47
CA MET A 91 -2.40 10.24 7.53
C MET A 91 -2.73 10.75 8.94
N ARG A 92 -3.37 11.91 9.06
CA ARG A 92 -3.75 12.43 10.38
C ARG A 92 -4.77 11.49 11.05
N PRO A 93 -4.64 11.25 12.37
CA PRO A 93 -5.55 10.35 13.08
C PRO A 93 -7.03 10.73 12.97
N ASP A 94 -7.35 12.02 12.92
CA ASP A 94 -8.72 12.56 12.80
C ASP A 94 -9.31 12.43 11.38
N MET A 95 -8.48 12.09 10.39
CA MET A 95 -8.92 11.84 9.01
C MET A 95 -9.13 10.35 8.72
N MET A 96 -8.76 9.45 9.65
CA MET A 96 -8.85 8.00 9.47
C MET A 96 -9.85 7.38 10.42
N ASP A 97 -10.76 6.59 9.86
CA ASP A 97 -11.76 5.85 10.62
C ASP A 97 -11.35 4.38 10.78
N GLU A 98 -11.73 3.78 11.90
CA GLU A 98 -11.60 2.34 12.10
C GLU A 98 -12.77 1.63 11.39
N GLU A 99 -12.48 0.99 10.27
CA GLU A 99 -13.49 0.27 9.47
C GLU A 99 -13.11 -1.20 9.30
N GLU A 100 -14.10 -2.09 9.34
CA GLU A 100 -13.94 -3.48 8.92
C GLU A 100 -13.82 -3.55 7.39
N VAL A 101 -12.68 -4.01 6.89
CA VAL A 101 -12.40 -4.09 5.45
C VAL A 101 -11.82 -5.44 5.06
N ASP A 102 -12.11 -5.85 3.82
CA ASP A 102 -11.48 -7.00 3.15
C ASP A 102 -10.19 -6.53 2.46
N VAL A 103 -9.04 -6.95 3.00
CA VAL A 103 -7.73 -6.65 2.44
C VAL A 103 -7.26 -7.79 1.55
N LEU A 104 -7.17 -7.52 0.24
CA LEU A 104 -6.47 -8.36 -0.73
C LEU A 104 -5.14 -7.71 -1.06
N LEU A 105 -4.04 -8.36 -0.68
CA LEU A 105 -2.70 -7.83 -0.86
C LEU A 105 -1.81 -8.86 -1.59
N PRO A 106 -1.23 -8.54 -2.76
CA PRO A 106 -0.29 -9.42 -3.41
C PRO A 106 0.89 -9.73 -2.47
N GLY A 107 1.28 -10.99 -2.36
CA GLY A 107 2.54 -11.34 -1.71
C GLY A 107 3.71 -10.85 -2.57
N PHE A 108 4.53 -9.94 -2.03
CA PHE A 108 5.67 -9.40 -2.77
C PHE A 108 7.00 -9.60 -2.04
N LYS A 109 8.06 -9.73 -2.84
CA LYS A 109 9.45 -9.68 -2.40
C LYS A 109 10.16 -8.64 -3.26
N TRP A 110 10.46 -7.49 -2.68
CA TRP A 110 11.15 -6.42 -3.38
C TRP A 110 12.67 -6.50 -3.21
N ARG A 111 13.40 -6.28 -4.30
CA ARG A 111 14.86 -6.08 -4.30
C ARG A 111 15.18 -4.99 -5.31
N ARG A 112 15.83 -3.91 -4.88
CA ARG A 112 16.35 -2.86 -5.75
C ARG A 112 17.84 -2.67 -5.49
N ILE A 113 18.62 -2.54 -6.55
CA ILE A 113 20.04 -2.19 -6.50
C ILE A 113 20.17 -0.83 -7.18
N THR A 114 20.75 0.15 -6.49
CA THR A 114 20.95 1.51 -7.02
C THR A 114 22.40 1.92 -6.79
N MET A 115 23.07 2.41 -7.84
CA MET A 115 24.43 2.91 -7.74
C MET A 115 24.44 4.33 -7.18
N LEU A 116 24.90 4.49 -5.94
CA LEU A 116 24.88 5.78 -5.22
C LEU A 116 25.70 6.89 -5.90
N ARG A 117 26.73 6.52 -6.68
CA ARG A 117 27.59 7.48 -7.39
C ARG A 117 26.85 8.33 -8.43
N HIS A 118 25.77 7.81 -9.02
CA HIS A 118 24.97 8.56 -9.99
C HIS A 118 23.87 9.42 -9.35
N CYS A 119 23.47 9.11 -8.11
CA CYS A 119 22.46 9.89 -7.38
C CYS A 119 23.04 11.17 -6.76
N ALA A 120 24.34 11.20 -6.46
CA ALA A 120 25.01 12.34 -5.81
C ALA A 120 25.46 13.45 -6.78
N LEU A 121 25.29 13.28 -8.10
CA LEU A 121 25.67 14.29 -9.10
C LEU A 121 24.50 15.18 -9.54
N TRP A 122 23.33 15.02 -8.92
CA TRP A 122 22.13 15.84 -9.13
C TRP A 122 21.51 16.28 -7.79
N ALA A 123 22.35 16.55 -6.80
CA ALA A 123 21.97 17.19 -5.53
C ALA A 123 22.77 18.48 -5.35
#